data_AF-A0AAY4BSJ3-F1
#
_entry.id   AF-A0AAY4BSJ3-F1
#
_cell.length_a   1.000
_cell.length_b   1.000
_cell.length_c   1.000
_cell.angle_alpha   90.00
_cell.angle_beta   90.00
_cell.angle_gamma   90.00
#
_symmetry.space_group_name_H-M   'P 1'
#
loop_
_entity.id
_entity.type
_entity.pdbx_description
1 polymer ?
#
loop_
_entity_poly.entity_id
_entity_poly.type
_entity_poly.pdbx_seq_one_letter_code
_entity_poly.pdbx_strand_id
1 'polypeptide(L)'
;MASFACLPLSLAMAALVYSSRPPIWTGPPTCYSRVLQMAEEITQLVADVKADPETSSCTAHIPSLYVDVHNACIMDTIRGHMVMIGLLHERHCSSNQRVRHLRVKMRQFYIIMSQKCHGDLVFTSDDCAALEQGAQRP
;
A
#
# COMPACT_ATOMS: atom_id res chain seq x y z
N MET A 1 4.58 54.51 -38.87
CA MET A 1 4.07 53.14 -39.06
C MET A 1 5.19 52.16 -38.74
N ALA A 2 5.22 51.55 -37.55
CA ALA A 2 5.98 50.34 -37.29
C ALA A 2 5.54 49.73 -35.95
N SER A 3 5.12 48.46 -36.04
CA SER A 3 5.24 47.42 -35.03
C SER A 3 4.41 47.49 -33.74
N PHE A 4 3.08 47.42 -33.89
CA PHE A 4 2.18 46.88 -32.84
C PHE A 4 2.01 45.35 -32.91
N ALA A 5 2.73 44.67 -33.81
CA ALA A 5 2.56 43.24 -34.08
C ALA A 5 3.14 42.29 -33.01
N CYS A 6 3.84 42.79 -31.99
CA CYS A 6 4.56 41.94 -31.02
C CYS A 6 3.77 41.65 -29.72
N LEU A 7 2.81 42.50 -29.36
CA LEU A 7 2.00 42.38 -28.15
C LEU A 7 1.02 41.18 -28.10
N PRO A 8 0.37 40.75 -29.19
CA PRO A 8 -0.53 39.60 -29.11
C PRO A 8 0.22 38.26 -29.02
N LEU A 9 1.46 38.21 -29.53
CA LEU A 9 2.30 37.01 -29.50
C LEU A 9 2.82 36.71 -28.09
N SER A 10 3.18 37.72 -27.30
CA SER A 10 3.68 37.53 -25.94
C SER A 10 2.59 37.04 -24.97
N LEU A 11 1.35 37.55 -25.11
CA LEU A 11 0.20 37.09 -24.34
C LEU A 11 -0.20 35.63 -24.68
N ALA A 12 -0.13 35.25 -25.95
CA ALA A 12 -0.41 33.87 -26.38
C ALA A 12 0.61 32.86 -25.81
N MET A 13 1.88 33.24 -25.72
CA MET A 13 2.93 32.39 -25.15
C MET A 13 2.79 32.22 -23.63
N ALA A 14 2.39 33.27 -22.91
CA ALA A 14 2.14 33.19 -21.46
C ALA A 14 0.95 32.27 -21.13
N ALA A 15 -0.10 32.26 -21.95
CA ALA A 15 -1.24 31.37 -21.78
C ALA A 15 -0.88 29.89 -22.00
N LEU A 16 0.00 29.59 -22.96
CA LEU A 16 0.49 28.22 -23.20
C LEU A 16 1.30 27.69 -22.00
N VAL A 17 2.17 28.51 -21.43
CA VAL A 17 2.97 28.16 -20.23
C VAL A 17 2.10 27.98 -18.98
N TYR A 18 1.02 28.76 -18.83
CA TYR A 18 0.09 28.60 -17.69
C TYR A 18 -0.87 27.40 -17.87
N SER A 19 -1.07 26.94 -19.11
CA SER A 19 -1.90 25.77 -19.43
C SER A 19 -1.15 24.44 -19.37
N SER A 20 0.19 24.46 -19.40
CA SER A 20 0.99 23.25 -19.21
C SER A 20 0.93 22.81 -17.75
N ARG A 21 -0.04 21.94 -17.42
CA ARG A 21 0.06 21.11 -16.22
C ARG A 21 1.38 20.35 -16.29
N PRO A 22 2.20 20.32 -15.21
CA PRO A 22 3.36 19.46 -15.20
C PRO A 22 2.89 18.03 -15.48
N PRO A 23 3.63 17.25 -16.29
CA PRO A 23 3.27 15.87 -16.54
C PRO A 23 3.18 15.16 -15.20
N ILE A 24 1.96 14.73 -14.84
CA ILE A 24 1.79 13.75 -13.77
C ILE A 24 2.61 12.56 -14.25
N TRP A 25 3.70 12.25 -13.54
CA TRP A 25 4.66 11.23 -13.93
C TRP A 25 3.99 9.86 -13.86
N THR A 26 3.24 9.48 -14.90
CA THR A 26 2.62 8.15 -15.05
C THR A 26 3.64 7.19 -15.64
N GLY A 27 4.81 7.10 -15.00
CA GLY A 27 5.73 6.00 -15.21
C GLY A 27 5.17 4.75 -14.52
N PRO A 28 5.57 3.53 -14.95
CA PRO A 28 5.26 2.34 -14.17
C PRO A 28 5.79 2.53 -12.74
N PRO A 29 5.04 2.10 -11.71
CA PRO A 29 5.49 2.27 -10.33
C PRO A 29 6.85 1.60 -10.14
N THR A 30 7.76 2.26 -9.43
CA THR A 30 9.02 1.64 -9.02
C THR A 30 8.70 0.53 -8.02
N CYS A 31 9.66 -0.37 -7.79
CA CYS A 31 9.49 -1.42 -6.80
C CYS A 31 9.12 -0.85 -5.42
N TYR A 32 9.78 0.24 -5.02
CA TYR A 32 9.48 0.96 -3.79
C TYR A 32 8.04 1.51 -3.76
N SER A 33 7.63 2.31 -4.76
CA SER A 33 6.29 2.92 -4.73
C SER A 33 5.18 1.89 -4.83
N ARG A 34 5.43 0.78 -5.54
CA ARG A 34 4.48 -0.33 -5.61
C ARG A 34 4.32 -1.04 -4.27
N VAL A 35 5.43 -1.33 -3.59
CA VAL A 35 5.41 -2.00 -2.29
C VAL A 35 4.78 -1.10 -1.23
N LEU A 36 5.07 0.20 -1.25
CA LEU A 36 4.46 1.16 -0.35
C LEU A 36 2.92 1.22 -0.52
N GLN A 37 2.44 1.32 -1.76
CA GLN A 37 1.00 1.28 -2.03
C GLN A 37 0.36 -0.02 -1.53
N MET A 38 1.01 -1.16 -1.74
CA MET A 38 0.49 -2.44 -1.28
C MET A 38 0.49 -2.57 0.25
N ALA A 39 1.45 -1.96 0.94
CA ALA A 39 1.52 -1.91 2.39
C ALA A 39 0.31 -1.17 2.98
N GLU A 40 -0.02 -0.01 2.42
CA GLU A 40 -1.22 0.77 2.77
C GLU A 40 -2.49 -0.03 2.50
N GLU A 41 -2.61 -0.62 1.29
CA GLU A 41 -3.77 -1.45 0.92
C GLU A 41 -3.97 -2.62 1.90
N ILE A 42 -2.90 -3.30 2.31
CA ILE A 42 -2.98 -4.44 3.24
C ILE A 42 -3.37 -3.98 4.65
N THR A 43 -2.77 -2.90 5.13
CA THR A 43 -3.07 -2.31 6.44
C THR A 43 -4.57 -1.98 6.53
N GLN A 44 -5.10 -1.33 5.49
CA GLN A 44 -6.53 -1.01 5.39
C GLN A 44 -7.40 -2.27 5.31
N LEU A 45 -7.04 -3.23 4.46
CA LEU A 45 -7.83 -4.46 4.32
C LEU A 45 -7.92 -5.28 5.62
N VAL A 46 -6.86 -5.31 6.43
CA VAL A 46 -6.91 -5.95 7.76
C VAL A 46 -7.87 -5.20 8.67
N ALA A 47 -7.79 -3.87 8.71
CA ALA A 47 -8.71 -3.05 9.50
C ALA A 47 -10.17 -3.27 9.07
N ASP A 48 -10.44 -3.27 7.77
CA ASP A 48 -11.77 -3.48 7.20
C ASP A 48 -12.33 -4.86 7.54
N VAL A 49 -11.53 -5.92 7.41
CA VAL A 49 -11.93 -7.29 7.75
C VAL A 49 -12.23 -7.44 9.24
N LYS A 50 -11.50 -6.73 10.10
CA LYS A 50 -11.75 -6.73 11.55
C LYS A 50 -12.99 -5.92 11.93
N ALA A 51 -13.25 -4.82 11.23
CA ALA A 51 -14.39 -3.94 11.49
C ALA A 51 -15.71 -4.46 10.90
N ASP A 52 -15.66 -5.35 9.90
CA ASP A 52 -16.85 -5.89 9.26
C ASP A 52 -17.64 -6.82 10.21
N PRO A 53 -18.95 -6.59 10.44
CA PRO A 53 -19.77 -7.43 11.30
C PRO A 53 -19.78 -8.92 10.91
N GLU A 54 -19.72 -9.25 9.61
CA GLU A 54 -19.75 -10.62 9.10
C GLU A 54 -18.46 -11.38 9.43
N THR A 55 -17.32 -10.68 9.50
CA THR A 55 -16.00 -11.30 9.75
C THR A 55 -15.39 -10.95 11.10
N SER A 56 -15.99 -10.05 11.87
CA SER A 56 -15.50 -9.60 13.18
C SER A 56 -15.35 -10.74 14.18
N SER A 57 -16.32 -11.66 14.25
CA SER A 57 -16.31 -12.78 15.20
C SER A 57 -15.11 -13.72 14.98
N CYS A 58 -14.84 -14.08 13.73
CA CYS A 58 -13.76 -15.02 13.41
C CYS A 58 -12.38 -14.35 13.33
N THR A 59 -12.35 -13.02 13.11
CA THR A 59 -11.10 -12.25 13.05
C THR A 59 -10.75 -11.61 14.39
N ALA A 60 -11.52 -11.88 15.44
CA ALA A 60 -11.29 -11.38 16.80
C ALA A 60 -9.88 -11.73 17.33
N HIS A 61 -9.34 -12.89 16.96
CA HIS A 61 -8.00 -13.34 17.33
C HIS A 61 -6.89 -12.81 16.42
N ILE A 62 -7.24 -12.16 15.31
CA ILE A 62 -6.27 -11.61 14.37
C ILE A 62 -5.86 -10.23 14.89
N PRO A 63 -4.57 -10.01 15.19
CA PRO A 63 -4.10 -8.71 15.65
C PRO A 63 -4.27 -7.66 14.56
N SER A 64 -4.27 -6.39 14.95
CA SER A 64 -4.19 -5.30 13.98
C SER A 64 -2.83 -5.37 13.28
N LEU A 65 -2.75 -4.89 12.05
CA LEU A 65 -1.53 -4.93 11.25
C LEU A 65 -1.16 -3.52 10.82
N TYR A 66 0.10 -3.15 11.06
CA TYR A 66 0.74 -1.99 10.45
C TYR A 66 1.93 -2.48 9.63
N VAL A 67 2.01 -2.04 8.38
CA VAL A 67 3.06 -2.46 7.46
C VAL A 67 4.05 -1.32 7.26
N ASP A 68 5.25 -1.47 7.81
CA ASP A 68 6.40 -0.62 7.48
C ASP A 68 7.38 -1.38 6.60
N VAL A 69 7.51 -0.92 5.36
CA VAL A 69 8.36 -1.53 4.33
C VAL A 69 9.85 -1.33 4.61
N HIS A 70 10.20 -0.42 5.52
CA HIS A 70 11.57 -0.15 5.95
C HIS A 70 11.96 -0.94 7.20
N ASN A 71 11.04 -1.73 7.77
CA ASN A 71 11.32 -2.55 8.93
C ASN A 71 11.75 -3.96 8.49
N ALA A 72 12.88 -4.44 8.99
CA ALA A 72 13.41 -5.76 8.65
C ALA A 72 12.47 -6.91 9.06
N CYS A 73 11.67 -6.73 10.10
CA CYS A 73 10.77 -7.77 10.62
C CYS A 73 9.51 -7.95 9.77
N ILE A 74 9.24 -7.05 8.80
CA ILE A 74 7.96 -7.02 8.10
C ILE A 74 7.61 -8.31 7.36
N MET A 75 8.62 -8.99 6.83
CA MET A 75 8.43 -10.24 6.09
C MET A 75 7.95 -11.36 7.00
N ASP A 76 8.44 -11.41 8.23
CA ASP A 76 8.02 -12.39 9.24
C ASP A 76 6.65 -12.03 9.81
N THR A 77 6.39 -10.74 10.05
CA THR A 77 5.06 -10.24 10.46
C THR A 77 3.98 -10.64 9.45
N ILE A 78 4.20 -10.37 8.16
CA ILE A 78 3.24 -10.74 7.11
C ILE A 78 3.04 -12.26 7.05
N ARG A 79 4.11 -13.04 7.16
CA ARG A 79 4.02 -14.50 7.19
C ARG A 79 3.17 -14.99 8.36
N GLY A 80 3.36 -14.43 9.56
CA GLY A 80 2.56 -14.75 10.74
C GLY A 80 1.07 -14.47 10.51
N HIS A 81 0.73 -13.30 9.95
CA HIS A 81 -0.64 -12.97 9.59
C HIS A 81 -1.24 -13.92 8.55
N MET A 82 -0.49 -14.30 7.51
CA MET A 82 -0.96 -15.29 6.53
C MET A 82 -1.29 -16.64 7.16
N VAL A 83 -0.48 -17.09 8.14
CA VAL A 83 -0.74 -18.33 8.88
C VAL A 83 -2.03 -18.20 9.69
N MET A 84 -2.19 -17.12 10.46
CA MET A 84 -3.42 -16.88 11.25
C MET A 84 -4.67 -16.86 10.36
N ILE A 85 -4.64 -16.14 9.24
CA ILE A 85 -5.75 -16.09 8.28
C ILE A 85 -5.96 -17.45 7.59
N GLY A 86 -4.91 -18.24 7.40
CA GLY A 86 -4.97 -19.60 6.88
C GLY A 86 -5.69 -20.57 7.82
N LEU A 87 -5.59 -20.33 9.13
CA LEU A 87 -6.21 -21.16 10.18
C LEU A 87 -7.69 -20.85 10.43
N LEU A 88 -8.26 -19.84 9.78
CA LEU A 88 -9.70 -19.56 9.84
C LEU A 88 -10.50 -20.75 9.29
N HIS A 89 -10.95 -21.61 10.20
CA HIS A 89 -11.61 -22.88 9.88
C HIS A 89 -13.12 -22.75 9.63
N GLU A 90 -13.72 -21.67 10.13
CA GLU A 90 -15.13 -21.38 9.91
C GLU A 90 -15.39 -21.16 8.42
N ARG A 91 -16.25 -22.00 7.83
CA ARG A 91 -16.58 -21.94 6.40
C ARG A 91 -17.05 -20.55 5.98
N HIS A 92 -17.80 -19.85 6.84
CA HIS A 92 -18.29 -18.51 6.59
C HIS A 92 -17.15 -17.50 6.41
N CYS A 93 -16.12 -17.55 7.26
CA CYS A 93 -14.99 -16.64 7.16
C CYS A 93 -13.98 -17.03 6.10
N SER A 94 -13.75 -18.32 5.86
CA SER A 94 -12.87 -18.74 4.78
C SER A 94 -13.47 -18.47 3.39
N SER A 95 -14.80 -18.45 3.25
CA SER A 95 -15.46 -18.18 1.97
C SER A 95 -15.68 -16.69 1.70
N ASN A 96 -15.65 -15.85 2.75
CA ASN A 96 -15.85 -14.41 2.64
C ASN A 96 -14.84 -13.78 1.66
N GLN A 97 -15.36 -12.95 0.75
CA GLN A 97 -14.57 -12.36 -0.33
C GLN A 97 -13.47 -11.44 0.19
N ARG A 98 -13.71 -10.69 1.29
CA ARG A 98 -12.71 -9.77 1.86
C ARG A 98 -11.54 -10.52 2.47
N VAL A 99 -11.82 -11.60 3.21
CA VAL A 99 -10.79 -12.48 3.80
C VAL A 99 -9.96 -13.16 2.69
N ARG A 100 -10.61 -13.64 1.63
CA ARG A 100 -9.91 -14.23 0.48
C ARG A 100 -9.05 -13.21 -0.25
N HIS A 101 -9.57 -11.99 -0.45
CA HIS A 101 -8.84 -10.90 -1.08
C HIS A 101 -7.60 -10.51 -0.25
N LEU A 102 -7.76 -10.36 1.07
CA LEU A 102 -6.66 -10.09 1.99
C LEU A 102 -5.56 -11.16 1.90
N ARG A 103 -5.94 -12.46 1.92
CA ARG A 103 -5.00 -13.57 1.77
C ARG A 103 -4.20 -13.48 0.47
N VAL A 104 -4.86 -13.16 -0.65
CA VAL A 104 -4.19 -13.00 -1.95
C VAL A 104 -3.24 -11.80 -1.93
N LYS A 105 -3.67 -10.66 -1.40
CA LYS A 105 -2.86 -9.44 -1.32
C LYS A 105 -1.63 -9.61 -0.45
N MET A 106 -1.75 -10.22 0.72
CA MET A 106 -0.61 -10.55 1.58
C MET A 106 0.38 -11.49 0.89
N ARG A 107 -0.10 -12.53 0.20
CA ARG A 107 0.76 -13.42 -0.58
C ARG A 107 1.48 -12.68 -1.71
N GLN A 108 0.76 -11.80 -2.41
CA GLN A 108 1.33 -11.01 -3.50
C GLN A 108 2.40 -10.05 -2.98
N PHE A 109 2.14 -9.37 -1.86
CA PHE A 109 3.08 -8.48 -1.20
C PHE A 109 4.35 -9.22 -0.79
N TYR A 110 4.19 -10.37 -0.12
CA TYR A 110 5.30 -11.21 0.28
C TYR A 110 6.17 -11.62 -0.93
N ILE A 111 5.55 -12.07 -2.03
CA ILE A 111 6.29 -12.45 -3.25
C ILE A 111 6.99 -11.26 -3.88
N ILE A 112 6.31 -10.10 -3.97
CA ILE A 112 6.90 -8.91 -4.58
C ILE A 112 8.10 -8.43 -3.76
N MET A 113 7.98 -8.32 -2.44
CA MET A 113 9.09 -7.93 -1.58
C MET A 113 10.24 -8.94 -1.61
N SER A 114 9.94 -10.24 -1.45
CA SER A 114 10.99 -11.26 -1.34
C SER A 114 11.69 -11.62 -2.65
N GLN A 115 11.02 -11.46 -3.80
CA GLN A 115 11.54 -11.95 -5.08
C GLN A 115 11.71 -10.86 -6.13
N LYS A 116 10.76 -9.92 -6.23
CA LYS A 116 10.75 -8.93 -7.33
C LYS A 116 11.51 -7.66 -6.97
N CYS A 117 11.34 -7.19 -5.74
CA CYS A 117 11.97 -6.00 -5.18
C CYS A 117 13.13 -6.34 -4.24
N HIS A 118 13.62 -7.58 -4.30
CA HIS A 118 14.71 -8.02 -3.46
C HIS A 118 15.99 -7.24 -3.81
N GLY A 119 16.56 -6.55 -2.83
CA GLY A 119 17.74 -5.69 -3.00
C GLY A 119 17.44 -4.25 -3.42
N ASP A 120 16.21 -3.94 -3.84
CA ASP A 120 15.76 -2.56 -4.09
C ASP A 120 15.24 -1.87 -2.84
N LEU A 121 14.79 -2.66 -1.87
CA LEU A 121 14.26 -2.18 -0.59
C LEU A 121 15.38 -2.12 0.45
N VAL A 122 15.48 -1.00 1.15
CA VAL A 122 16.44 -0.79 2.23
C VAL A 122 15.70 -0.79 3.55
N PHE A 123 16.07 -1.72 4.43
CA PHE A 123 15.58 -1.73 5.80
C PHE A 123 16.36 -0.71 6.63
N THR A 124 15.65 0.21 7.26
CA THR A 124 16.22 1.27 8.11
C THR A 124 15.98 1.03 9.59
N SER A 125 15.11 0.07 9.94
CA SER A 125 14.77 -0.29 11.31
C SER A 125 14.65 -1.81 11.46
N ASP A 126 15.02 -2.32 12.63
CA ASP A 126 14.84 -3.71 13.07
C ASP A 126 14.00 -3.81 14.36
N ASP A 127 13.37 -2.71 14.77
CA ASP A 127 12.46 -2.69 15.92
C ASP A 127 11.12 -3.35 15.55
N CYS A 128 11.00 -4.65 15.76
CA CYS A 128 9.77 -5.38 15.49
C CYS A 128 8.61 -4.91 16.39
N ALA A 129 8.89 -4.41 17.61
CA ALA A 129 7.86 -3.95 18.53
C ALA A 129 7.18 -2.68 17.99
N ALA A 130 7.88 -1.86 17.22
CA ALA A 130 7.30 -0.71 16.55
C ALA A 130 6.19 -1.08 15.55
N LEU A 131 6.25 -2.27 14.92
CA LEU A 131 5.18 -2.75 14.03
C LEU A 131 3.90 -3.06 14.83
N GLU A 132 4.04 -3.67 16.01
CA GLU A 132 2.91 -3.97 16.89
C GLU A 132 2.29 -2.68 17.45
N GLN A 133 3.13 -1.75 17.90
CA GLN A 133 2.71 -0.44 18.42
C GLN A 133 2.04 0.44 17.34
N GLY A 134 2.59 0.43 16.12
CA GLY A 134 2.02 1.14 14.98
C GLY A 134 0.61 0.64 14.66
N ALA A 135 0.37 -0.66 14.82
CA ALA A 135 -0.95 -1.26 14.62
C ALA A 135 -1.98 -0.91 15.73
N GLN A 136 -1.52 -0.37 16.86
CA GLN A 136 -2.35 0.03 18.00
C GLN A 136 -2.62 1.54 18.02
N ARG A 137 -1.93 2.31 17.18
CA ARG A 137 -2.14 3.75 17.04
C ARG A 137 -3.44 4.00 16.24
N PRO A 138 -4.35 4.86 16.72
CA PRO A 138 -5.62 5.16 16.05
C PRO A 138 -5.42 5.91 14.72
#